data_AF-A0A2P6P8T2-F1
#
_entry.id   AF-A0A2P6P8T2-F1
#
_cell.length_a   1.000
_cell.length_b   1.000
_cell.length_c   1.000
_cell.angle_alpha   90.00
_cell.angle_beta   90.00
_cell.angle_gamma   90.00
#
_symmetry.space_group_name_H-M   'P 1'
#
loop_
_entity.id
_entity.type
_entity.pdbx_description
1 polymer ?
#
loop_
_entity_poly.entity_id
_entity_poly.type
_entity_poly.pdbx_seq_one_letter_code
_entity_poly.pdbx_strand_id
1 'polypeptide(L)'
;MELQELELEIELEQLEVEIQRLEREWQIEPEQVLEEAFVLAEQDDDEISEPNSEEERELEMELQELELEELEVELQRLEREWQIEPEQNGEDALFTNSPEMAYDASGSSPTISPNAPLQFGVELLSWTSVNDITKDGGIIKKVLKEGEEWERENPKDLDEVIVKFEAHLEDKTLVAKSDPVEFTVKEGYFCPALAKAVKTMKKAEKVLLTVKPQYGFGDKGKPASGDEGAVPPNATLHITLELVSWRTVSELTDDQKVIKKILKEGEGDERPNEGAFVTVKLIGKLQDGKEFLKKGHAGGEEPFAFKTDKEQVIEGLDRAVVTMKKGEIAVVIIAPEYGFGSSESQQELAVVPPNSTLYYEIELVSFVKDKESWDMNTLNKMEAAVKEGPVPSAGTDNPSAQVWRTPGD
;
A
#
# COMPACT_ATOMS: atom_id res chain seq x y z
N MET A 1 -7.16 9.99 33.46
CA MET A 1 -6.87 8.93 32.48
C MET A 1 -7.01 9.47 31.08
N GLU A 2 -8.20 9.60 30.47
CA GLU A 2 -8.32 10.03 29.05
C GLU A 2 -7.52 11.29 28.65
N LEU A 3 -7.51 12.36 29.47
CA LEU A 3 -6.74 13.58 29.15
C LEU A 3 -5.22 13.43 29.36
N GLN A 4 -4.80 12.61 30.31
CA GLN A 4 -3.37 12.38 30.59
C GLN A 4 -2.75 11.36 29.62
N GLU A 5 -3.54 10.37 29.19
CA GLU A 5 -3.14 9.42 28.14
C GLU A 5 -2.98 10.12 26.78
N LEU A 6 -3.91 11.01 26.43
CA LEU A 6 -3.80 11.85 25.23
C LEU A 6 -2.60 12.80 25.30
N GLU A 7 -2.30 13.38 26.47
CA GLU A 7 -1.12 14.24 26.65
C GLU A 7 0.19 13.46 26.43
N LEU A 8 0.30 12.25 26.98
CA LEU A 8 1.46 11.38 26.79
C LEU A 8 1.60 10.85 25.37
N GLU A 9 0.49 10.48 24.71
CA GLU A 9 0.48 10.02 23.31
C GLU A 9 0.92 11.15 22.36
N ILE A 10 0.47 12.38 22.60
CA ILE A 10 0.90 13.58 21.85
C ILE A 10 2.39 13.85 22.07
N GLU A 11 2.89 13.70 23.30
CA GLU A 11 4.30 13.93 23.63
C GLU A 11 5.21 12.88 22.98
N LEU A 12 4.76 11.62 22.93
CA LEU A 12 5.46 10.51 22.28
C LEU A 12 5.49 10.69 20.76
N GLU A 13 4.36 11.02 20.11
CA GLU A 13 4.31 11.33 18.68
C GLU A 13 5.20 12.54 18.31
N GLN A 14 5.26 13.57 19.16
CA GLN A 14 6.12 14.74 18.94
C GLN A 14 7.61 14.38 19.00
N LEU A 15 8.00 13.53 19.95
CA LEU A 15 9.38 13.05 20.11
C LEU A 15 9.81 12.17 18.93
N GLU A 16 8.96 11.23 18.48
CA GLU A 16 9.25 10.40 17.31
C GLU A 16 9.45 11.23 16.04
N VAL A 17 8.64 12.29 15.85
CA VAL A 17 8.76 13.20 14.71
C VAL A 17 10.07 13.99 14.76
N GLU A 18 10.48 14.48 15.94
CA GLU A 18 11.72 15.24 16.08
C GLU A 18 12.95 14.35 15.91
N ILE A 19 12.93 13.11 16.42
CA ILE A 19 14.00 12.11 16.18
C ILE A 19 14.10 11.80 14.68
N GLN A 20 13.00 11.51 13.99
CA GLN A 20 13.01 11.26 12.54
C GLN A 20 13.44 12.48 11.71
N ARG A 21 13.24 13.69 12.24
CA ARG A 21 13.71 14.93 11.60
C ARG A 21 15.22 15.05 11.76
N LEU A 22 15.74 14.87 12.97
CA LEU A 22 17.18 14.92 13.25
C LEU A 22 17.94 13.82 12.49
N GLU A 23 17.41 12.59 12.43
CA GLU A 23 17.97 11.50 11.63
C GLU A 23 17.99 11.81 10.12
N ARG A 24 16.98 12.53 9.60
CA ARG A 24 16.92 12.97 8.20
C ARG A 24 17.86 14.13 7.91
N GLU A 25 18.00 15.07 8.85
CA GLU A 25 19.02 16.11 8.79
C GLU A 25 20.44 15.47 8.79
N TRP A 26 20.61 14.32 9.45
CA TRP A 26 21.85 13.52 9.47
C TRP A 26 22.08 12.65 8.22
N GLN A 27 21.06 12.35 7.41
CA GLN A 27 21.21 11.59 6.14
C GLN A 27 21.74 12.43 4.97
N ILE A 28 21.95 13.73 5.17
CA ILE A 28 22.56 14.59 4.17
C ILE A 28 24.08 14.41 4.26
N GLU A 29 24.69 13.76 3.26
CA GLU A 29 26.15 13.69 3.21
C GLU A 29 26.73 15.12 3.15
N PRO A 30 27.83 15.41 3.86
CA PRO A 30 28.46 16.74 3.89
C PRO A 30 28.75 17.34 2.50
N GLU A 31 28.85 16.50 1.47
CA GLU A 31 29.06 16.91 0.08
C GLU A 31 27.80 17.49 -0.59
N GLN A 32 26.58 17.16 -0.16
CA GLN A 32 25.33 17.69 -0.75
C GLN A 32 24.95 19.07 -0.22
N VAL A 33 25.36 19.43 1.01
CA VAL A 33 25.16 20.78 1.57
C VAL A 33 25.98 21.83 0.80
N LEU A 34 27.12 21.42 0.23
CA LEU A 34 27.96 22.29 -0.60
C LEU A 34 27.35 22.56 -1.99
N GLU A 35 26.62 21.62 -2.59
CA GLU A 35 25.97 21.85 -3.89
C GLU A 35 24.78 22.82 -3.79
N GLU A 36 23.97 22.75 -2.71
CA GLU A 36 22.85 23.69 -2.52
C GLU A 36 23.32 25.07 -2.02
N ALA A 37 24.38 25.14 -1.20
CA ALA A 37 24.98 26.41 -0.79
C ALA A 37 25.69 27.12 -1.97
N PHE A 38 26.30 26.38 -2.91
CA PHE A 38 26.92 26.94 -4.10
C PHE A 38 25.89 27.48 -5.11
N VAL A 39 24.70 26.85 -5.19
CA VAL A 39 23.60 27.32 -6.05
C VAL A 39 22.93 28.60 -5.51
N LEU A 40 22.94 28.83 -4.19
CA LEU A 40 22.45 30.07 -3.58
C LEU A 40 23.49 31.21 -3.58
N ALA A 41 24.78 30.89 -3.60
CA ALA A 41 25.86 31.89 -3.63
C ALA A 41 26.14 32.50 -5.02
N GLU A 42 25.62 31.94 -6.12
CA GLU A 42 25.77 32.50 -7.47
C GLU A 42 24.78 33.65 -7.79
N GLN A 43 23.96 34.09 -6.82
CA GLN A 43 23.00 35.18 -7.05
C GLN A 43 23.23 36.48 -6.27
N ASP A 44 24.14 36.54 -5.29
CA ASP A 44 24.47 37.78 -4.60
C ASP A 44 25.99 37.93 -4.41
N ASP A 45 26.51 39.00 -5.01
CA ASP A 45 27.92 39.39 -5.14
C ASP A 45 28.45 40.03 -3.83
N ASP A 46 28.18 39.42 -2.67
CA ASP A 46 28.62 39.92 -1.36
C ASP A 46 29.50 38.92 -0.60
N GLU A 47 30.73 39.36 -0.37
CA GLU A 47 31.84 38.71 0.33
C GLU A 47 31.48 38.38 1.79
N ILE A 48 31.09 37.13 2.07
CA ILE A 48 30.94 36.61 3.45
C ILE A 48 32.16 35.75 3.78
N SER A 49 32.88 36.15 4.83
CA SER A 49 34.00 35.41 5.41
C SER A 49 33.55 34.04 5.95
N GLU A 50 34.17 32.96 5.47
CA GLU A 50 34.01 31.61 6.00
C GLU A 50 34.38 31.54 7.51
N PRO A 51 33.54 30.93 8.37
CA PRO A 51 33.99 30.55 9.71
C PRO A 51 34.97 29.38 9.61
N ASN A 52 35.98 29.47 10.49
CA ASN A 52 37.25 28.80 10.40
C ASN A 52 37.45 27.93 11.65
N SER A 53 37.12 26.64 11.58
CA SER A 53 37.95 25.53 12.07
C SER A 53 37.12 24.25 12.04
N GLU A 54 37.72 23.19 11.52
CA GLU A 54 37.18 21.83 11.50
C GLU A 54 36.77 21.35 12.92
N GLU A 55 37.43 21.88 13.96
CA GLU A 55 37.11 21.66 15.38
C GLU A 55 35.75 22.22 15.81
N GLU A 56 35.29 23.37 15.29
CA GLU A 56 33.95 23.90 15.62
C GLU A 56 32.83 23.02 15.02
N ARG A 57 33.08 22.40 13.86
CA ARG A 57 32.13 21.47 13.22
C ARG A 57 32.08 20.11 13.91
N GLU A 58 33.24 19.60 14.36
CA GLU A 58 33.29 18.37 15.17
C GLU A 58 32.55 18.56 16.50
N LEU A 59 32.71 19.71 17.16
CA LEU A 59 32.00 20.01 18.41
C LEU A 59 30.50 20.20 18.21
N GLU A 60 30.05 20.81 17.10
CA GLU A 60 28.62 20.92 16.78
C GLU A 60 28.00 19.54 16.49
N MET A 61 28.72 18.65 15.80
CA MET A 61 28.25 17.26 15.57
C MET A 61 28.20 16.45 16.88
N GLU A 62 29.21 16.54 17.74
CA GLU A 62 29.19 15.87 19.06
C GLU A 62 28.06 16.40 19.95
N LEU A 63 27.75 17.71 19.89
CA LEU A 63 26.66 18.30 20.67
C LEU A 63 25.29 17.81 20.17
N GLN A 64 25.12 17.64 18.85
CA GLN A 64 23.88 17.14 18.24
C GLN A 64 23.68 15.63 18.43
N GLU A 65 24.76 14.84 18.43
CA GLU A 65 24.70 13.40 18.75
C GLU A 65 24.28 13.16 20.20
N LEU A 66 24.78 13.98 21.14
CA LEU A 66 24.36 13.95 22.54
C LEU A 66 22.88 14.34 22.73
N GLU A 67 22.38 15.30 21.96
CA GLU A 67 20.97 15.71 21.98
C GLU A 67 20.07 14.57 21.46
N LEU A 68 20.51 13.85 20.43
CA LEU A 68 19.80 12.68 19.91
C LEU A 68 19.78 11.53 20.93
N GLU A 69 20.90 11.23 21.59
CA GLU A 69 20.97 10.23 22.66
C GLU A 69 20.05 10.58 23.84
N GLU A 70 19.95 11.86 24.23
CA GLU A 70 19.07 12.30 25.31
C GLU A 70 17.58 12.11 24.94
N LEU A 71 17.21 12.44 23.69
CA LEU A 71 15.86 12.25 23.17
C LEU A 71 15.49 10.76 23.02
N GLU A 72 16.41 9.90 22.60
CA GLU A 72 16.18 8.45 22.54
C GLU A 72 16.00 7.83 23.93
N VAL A 73 16.71 8.34 24.94
CA VAL A 73 16.54 7.90 26.34
C VAL A 73 15.19 8.36 26.90
N GLU A 74 14.75 9.59 26.59
CA GLU A 74 13.43 10.10 26.94
C GLU A 74 12.31 9.31 26.25
N LEU A 75 12.49 8.96 24.96
CA LEU A 75 11.59 8.08 24.22
C LEU A 75 11.49 6.70 24.88
N GLN A 76 12.63 6.04 25.19
CA GLN A 76 12.62 4.75 25.88
C GLN A 76 12.00 4.82 27.28
N ARG A 77 12.13 5.97 27.96
CA ARG A 77 11.50 6.21 29.26
C ARG A 77 9.99 6.33 29.10
N LEU A 78 9.52 7.15 28.15
CA LEU A 78 8.10 7.33 27.84
C LEU A 78 7.48 6.04 27.31
N GLU A 79 8.15 5.29 26.45
CA GLU A 79 7.75 3.95 26.00
C GLU A 79 7.63 2.96 27.18
N ARG A 80 8.51 3.05 28.19
CA ARG A 80 8.39 2.23 29.42
C ARG A 80 7.28 2.70 30.36
N GLU A 81 7.03 4.01 30.38
CA GLU A 81 5.92 4.63 31.12
C GLU A 81 4.57 4.35 30.43
N TRP A 82 4.59 4.18 29.11
CA TRP A 82 3.49 3.77 28.23
C TRP A 82 3.37 2.25 28.07
N GLN A 83 4.37 1.46 28.48
CA GLN A 83 4.34 -0.02 28.56
C GLN A 83 3.36 -0.57 29.61
N ILE A 84 2.45 0.26 30.12
CA ILE A 84 1.12 -0.21 30.48
C ILE A 84 0.44 -0.59 29.16
N GLU A 85 0.71 -1.81 28.67
CA GLU A 85 0.18 -2.35 27.42
C GLU A 85 -1.34 -2.12 27.30
N PRO A 86 -1.87 -1.86 26.09
CA PRO A 86 -3.31 -1.94 25.88
C PRO A 86 -3.74 -3.38 26.15
N GLU A 87 -4.48 -3.58 27.24
CA GLU A 87 -4.97 -4.87 27.73
C GLU A 87 -5.50 -5.73 26.59
N GLN A 88 -5.05 -6.98 26.50
CA GLN A 88 -5.69 -7.93 25.61
C GLN A 88 -7.04 -8.33 26.20
N ASN A 89 -8.00 -8.60 25.32
CA ASN A 89 -9.36 -8.87 25.74
C ASN A 89 -9.44 -10.07 26.70
N GLY A 90 -9.89 -9.85 27.93
CA GLY A 90 -9.97 -10.85 29.00
C GLY A 90 -8.79 -10.89 29.97
N GLU A 91 -7.91 -9.88 30.00
CA GLU A 91 -6.89 -9.75 31.04
C GLU A 91 -7.43 -9.04 32.29
N ASP A 92 -7.16 -9.62 33.46
CA ASP A 92 -7.38 -9.01 34.76
C ASP A 92 -6.16 -8.17 35.14
N ALA A 93 -6.25 -6.85 35.06
CA ALA A 93 -5.19 -5.94 35.50
C ALA A 93 -5.51 -5.34 36.87
N LEU A 94 -4.46 -5.20 37.70
CA LEU A 94 -4.57 -4.59 39.02
C LEU A 94 -3.91 -3.20 39.02
N PHE A 95 -4.73 -2.16 38.88
CA PHE A 95 -4.26 -0.79 38.92
C PHE A 95 -4.18 -0.30 40.36
N THR A 96 -2.99 0.14 40.79
CA THR A 96 -2.80 0.79 42.10
C THR A 96 -2.67 2.29 41.91
N ASN A 97 -3.72 3.04 42.25
CA ASN A 97 -3.72 4.50 42.24
C ASN A 97 -3.12 5.04 43.54
N SER A 98 -2.15 5.95 43.39
CA SER A 98 -1.56 6.69 44.50
C SER A 98 -2.62 7.53 45.23
N PRO A 99 -2.47 7.80 46.53
CA PRO A 99 -3.47 8.51 47.31
C PRO A 99 -3.83 9.90 46.77
N GLU A 100 -2.88 10.58 46.13
CA GLU A 100 -3.04 11.91 45.50
C GLU A 100 -3.97 11.89 44.28
N MET A 101 -4.07 10.74 43.60
CA MET A 101 -4.97 10.52 42.45
C MET A 101 -6.30 9.87 42.86
N ALA A 102 -6.47 9.57 44.15
CA ALA A 102 -7.63 8.91 44.72
C ALA A 102 -8.47 9.90 45.57
N TYR A 103 -8.62 9.65 46.86
CA TYR A 103 -9.40 10.49 47.78
C TYR A 103 -8.53 11.32 48.73
N ASP A 104 -7.24 11.48 48.42
CA ASP A 104 -6.29 12.35 49.14
C ASP A 104 -6.40 12.32 50.68
N ALA A 105 -6.12 13.43 51.35
CA ALA A 105 -6.22 13.57 52.80
C ALA A 105 -7.68 13.59 53.32
N SER A 106 -8.67 13.67 52.42
CA SER A 106 -10.09 13.69 52.78
C SER A 106 -10.65 12.28 53.01
N GLY A 107 -10.15 11.27 52.31
CA GLY A 107 -10.68 9.90 52.33
C GLY A 107 -12.15 9.83 51.86
N SER A 108 -12.76 8.66 51.97
CA SER A 108 -14.20 8.49 51.70
C SER A 108 -14.82 7.54 52.72
N SER A 109 -15.48 8.13 53.73
CA SER A 109 -16.09 7.41 54.85
C SER A 109 -17.29 6.56 54.38
N PRO A 110 -17.51 5.34 54.90
CA PRO A 110 -16.81 4.69 56.02
C PRO A 110 -15.63 3.80 55.60
N THR A 111 -15.39 3.63 54.30
CA THR A 111 -14.66 2.47 53.78
C THR A 111 -13.23 2.79 53.32
N ILE A 112 -12.96 4.04 52.93
CA ILE A 112 -11.67 4.45 52.38
C ILE A 112 -11.05 5.47 53.34
N SER A 113 -9.96 5.06 53.98
CA SER A 113 -9.21 5.91 54.89
C SER A 113 -8.53 7.07 54.15
N PRO A 114 -8.32 8.23 54.81
CA PRO A 114 -7.45 9.28 54.30
C PRO A 114 -6.08 8.74 53.89
N ASN A 115 -5.57 9.23 52.75
CA ASN A 115 -4.30 8.85 52.12
C ASN A 115 -4.15 7.35 51.79
N ALA A 116 -5.24 6.61 51.66
CA ALA A 116 -5.17 5.20 51.25
C ALA A 116 -4.96 5.08 49.73
N PRO A 117 -3.96 4.32 49.26
CA PRO A 117 -3.88 3.95 47.85
C PRO A 117 -5.06 3.05 47.48
N LEU A 118 -5.61 3.20 46.28
CA LEU A 118 -6.71 2.38 45.81
C LEU A 118 -6.22 1.34 44.81
N GLN A 119 -6.69 0.10 44.96
CA GLN A 119 -6.44 -0.95 43.99
C GLN A 119 -7.73 -1.30 43.27
N PHE A 120 -7.70 -1.25 41.94
CA PHE A 120 -8.80 -1.64 41.08
C PHE A 120 -8.38 -2.89 40.30
N GLY A 121 -9.13 -3.97 40.47
CA GLY A 121 -9.12 -5.07 39.49
C GLY A 121 -10.02 -4.65 38.33
N VAL A 122 -9.42 -4.46 37.16
CA VAL A 122 -10.12 -4.09 35.92
C VAL A 122 -9.97 -5.26 34.96
N GLU A 123 -11.07 -5.64 34.34
CA GLU A 123 -11.12 -6.70 33.33
C GLU A 123 -11.59 -6.05 32.02
N LEU A 124 -10.75 -6.07 30.98
CA LEU A 124 -11.15 -5.58 29.67
C LEU A 124 -12.02 -6.61 28.95
N LEU A 125 -13.33 -6.38 28.93
CA LEU A 125 -14.28 -7.32 28.34
C LEU A 125 -14.34 -7.30 26.81
N SER A 126 -14.19 -6.11 26.21
CA SER A 126 -14.17 -5.89 24.75
C SER A 126 -13.69 -4.48 24.44
N TRP A 127 -12.86 -4.31 23.40
CA TRP A 127 -12.58 -3.01 22.80
C TRP A 127 -13.16 -2.94 21.38
N THR A 128 -13.45 -1.73 20.89
CA THR A 128 -13.84 -1.51 19.49
C THR A 128 -13.00 -0.40 18.92
N SER A 129 -12.32 -0.65 17.80
CA SER A 129 -11.58 0.38 17.08
C SER A 129 -12.53 1.50 16.64
N VAL A 130 -12.25 2.72 17.10
CA VAL A 130 -12.94 3.96 16.72
C VAL A 130 -11.88 4.91 16.19
N ASN A 131 -11.87 5.12 14.87
CA ASN A 131 -10.84 5.88 14.20
C ASN A 131 -11.46 7.11 13.53
N ASP A 132 -10.91 8.29 13.77
CA ASP A 132 -11.19 9.47 12.96
C ASP A 132 -10.40 9.39 11.65
N ILE A 133 -11.08 8.95 10.59
CA ILE A 133 -10.43 8.75 9.28
C ILE A 133 -10.11 10.06 8.55
N THR A 134 -10.61 11.18 9.07
CA THR A 134 -10.47 12.52 8.48
C THR A 134 -9.51 13.41 9.25
N LYS A 135 -9.15 13.04 10.48
CA LYS A 135 -8.32 13.83 11.42
C LYS A 135 -8.89 15.21 11.79
N ASP A 136 -10.15 15.49 11.42
CA ASP A 136 -10.89 16.73 11.73
C ASP A 136 -12.19 16.46 12.52
N GLY A 137 -12.34 15.22 12.99
CA GLY A 137 -13.54 14.68 13.64
C GLY A 137 -14.75 14.60 12.72
N GLY A 138 -14.56 14.69 11.40
CA GLY A 138 -15.62 14.74 10.41
C GLY A 138 -16.24 13.39 10.11
N ILE A 139 -15.44 12.34 10.05
CA ILE A 139 -15.90 10.98 9.89
C ILE A 139 -15.25 10.10 10.95
N ILE A 140 -16.06 9.69 11.92
CA ILE A 140 -15.64 8.73 12.93
C ILE A 140 -16.07 7.34 12.49
N LYS A 141 -15.12 6.44 12.27
CA LYS A 141 -15.34 5.05 11.86
C LYS A 141 -15.23 4.14 13.07
N LYS A 142 -16.34 3.50 13.46
CA LYS A 142 -16.35 2.43 14.46
C LYS A 142 -16.45 1.07 13.78
N VAL A 143 -15.50 0.17 14.01
CA VAL A 143 -15.54 -1.19 13.48
C VAL A 143 -16.58 -2.02 14.23
N LEU A 144 -17.55 -2.58 13.50
CA LEU A 144 -18.60 -3.49 14.03
C LEU A 144 -18.27 -4.96 13.77
N LYS A 145 -17.58 -5.22 12.65
CA LYS A 145 -17.07 -6.53 12.26
C LYS A 145 -15.77 -6.31 11.50
N GLU A 146 -14.72 -6.97 11.93
CA GLU A 146 -13.43 -6.95 11.24
C GLU A 146 -13.54 -7.60 9.86
N GLY A 147 -12.76 -7.06 8.91
CA GLY A 147 -12.61 -7.63 7.59
C GLY A 147 -11.62 -8.79 7.55
N GLU A 148 -11.51 -9.42 6.39
CA GLU A 148 -10.56 -10.49 6.14
C GLU A 148 -9.12 -9.95 6.11
N GLU A 149 -8.19 -10.65 6.77
CA GLU A 149 -6.85 -10.13 7.07
C GLU A 149 -5.81 -10.40 5.96
N TRP A 150 -6.07 -11.33 5.05
CA TRP A 150 -5.12 -11.74 4.01
C TRP A 150 -4.95 -10.69 2.90
N GLU A 151 -5.93 -9.80 2.75
CA GLU A 151 -5.88 -8.73 1.76
C GLU A 151 -5.14 -7.53 2.39
N ARG A 152 -3.87 -7.37 1.98
CA ARG A 152 -2.96 -6.36 2.57
C ARG A 152 -3.26 -4.93 2.12
N GLU A 153 -4.04 -4.76 1.05
CA GLU A 153 -4.34 -3.46 0.47
C GLU A 153 -5.82 -3.12 0.61
N ASN A 154 -6.12 -1.85 0.84
CA ASN A 154 -7.48 -1.31 0.81
C ASN A 154 -7.81 -0.78 -0.60
N PRO A 155 -9.10 -0.60 -0.93
CA PRO A 155 -9.52 0.00 -2.19
C PRO A 155 -8.86 1.36 -2.47
N LYS A 156 -8.47 1.56 -3.73
CA LYS A 156 -7.90 2.80 -4.28
C LYS A 156 -8.94 3.59 -5.06
N ASP A 157 -8.59 4.79 -5.50
CA ASP A 157 -9.49 5.71 -6.20
C ASP A 157 -10.13 5.15 -7.47
N LEU A 158 -9.39 4.33 -8.23
CA LEU A 158 -9.89 3.73 -9.46
C LEU A 158 -10.71 2.47 -9.22
N ASP A 159 -10.59 1.85 -8.04
CA ASP A 159 -11.19 0.57 -7.76
C ASP A 159 -12.72 0.68 -7.73
N GLU A 160 -13.35 -0.41 -8.13
CA GLU A 160 -14.80 -0.54 -8.10
C GLU A 160 -15.19 -1.36 -6.86
N VAL A 161 -15.76 -0.69 -5.87
CA VAL A 161 -16.16 -1.29 -4.61
C VAL A 161 -17.61 -1.75 -4.68
N ILE A 162 -17.89 -2.88 -4.04
CA ILE A 162 -19.23 -3.41 -3.84
C ILE A 162 -19.55 -3.26 -2.37
N VAL A 163 -20.56 -2.44 -2.04
CA VAL A 163 -20.93 -2.12 -0.66
C VAL A 163 -22.40 -2.39 -0.39
N LYS A 164 -22.73 -2.54 0.90
CA LYS A 164 -24.10 -2.39 1.40
C LYS A 164 -24.08 -1.30 2.46
N PHE A 165 -25.10 -0.46 2.49
CA PHE A 165 -25.21 0.51 3.58
C PHE A 165 -26.63 0.79 4.02
N GLU A 166 -26.73 1.32 5.23
CA GLU A 166 -27.95 1.83 5.82
C GLU A 166 -27.64 3.13 6.57
N ALA A 167 -28.21 4.24 6.09
CA ALA A 167 -27.95 5.58 6.59
C ALA A 167 -29.14 6.10 7.38
N HIS A 168 -28.88 6.59 8.59
CA HIS A 168 -29.87 7.17 9.50
C HIS A 168 -29.48 8.57 9.94
N LEU A 169 -30.46 9.38 10.35
CA LEU A 169 -30.24 10.60 11.12
C LEU A 169 -29.99 10.28 12.60
N GLU A 170 -29.57 11.29 13.38
CA GLU A 170 -29.38 11.17 14.84
C GLU A 170 -30.65 10.71 15.59
N ASP A 171 -31.83 11.10 15.09
CA ASP A 171 -33.13 10.68 15.64
C ASP A 171 -33.54 9.25 15.22
N LYS A 172 -32.64 8.52 14.54
CA LYS A 172 -32.83 7.18 13.99
C LYS A 172 -33.80 7.09 12.80
N THR A 173 -34.14 8.21 12.19
CA THR A 173 -34.88 8.20 10.91
C THR A 173 -34.02 7.61 9.81
N LEU A 174 -34.48 6.54 9.17
CA LEU A 174 -33.83 5.95 8.00
C LEU A 174 -33.94 6.91 6.80
N VAL A 175 -32.81 7.26 6.20
CA VAL A 175 -32.75 8.15 5.03
C VAL A 175 -32.37 7.44 3.74
N ALA A 176 -31.59 6.37 3.82
CA ALA A 176 -31.25 5.55 2.66
C ALA A 176 -30.81 4.16 3.08
N LYS A 177 -31.06 3.19 2.22
CA LYS A 177 -30.58 1.82 2.36
C LYS A 177 -30.28 1.26 0.98
N SER A 178 -29.21 0.47 0.88
CA SER A 178 -28.90 -0.26 -0.34
C SER A 178 -28.78 -1.76 -0.10
N ASP A 179 -29.24 -2.53 -1.08
CA ASP A 179 -28.69 -3.86 -1.37
C ASP A 179 -27.27 -3.70 -1.98
N PRO A 180 -26.50 -4.79 -2.22
CA PRO A 180 -25.16 -4.66 -2.81
C PRO A 180 -25.14 -3.75 -4.04
N VAL A 181 -24.40 -2.65 -3.94
CA VAL A 181 -24.26 -1.65 -5.00
C VAL A 181 -22.78 -1.46 -5.32
N GLU A 182 -22.49 -1.32 -6.60
CA GLU A 182 -21.14 -1.11 -7.14
C GLU A 182 -20.94 0.37 -7.47
N PHE A 183 -19.79 0.94 -7.10
CA PHE A 183 -19.37 2.27 -7.52
C PHE A 183 -17.85 2.40 -7.58
N THR A 184 -17.35 3.30 -8.42
CA THR A 184 -15.92 3.64 -8.47
C THR A 184 -15.58 4.62 -7.35
N VAL A 185 -14.53 4.32 -6.56
CA VAL A 185 -14.20 5.07 -5.34
C VAL A 185 -14.05 6.58 -5.60
N LYS A 186 -13.37 6.99 -6.68
CA LYS A 186 -13.18 8.41 -7.04
C LYS A 186 -14.47 9.15 -7.39
N GLU A 187 -15.45 8.44 -7.95
CA GLU A 187 -16.75 9.01 -8.33
C GLU A 187 -17.64 9.17 -7.10
N GLY A 188 -17.44 8.28 -6.11
CA GLY A 188 -18.20 8.24 -4.88
C GLY A 188 -19.63 7.75 -5.08
N TYR A 189 -20.33 7.58 -3.96
CA TYR A 189 -21.72 7.15 -3.96
C TYR A 189 -22.42 7.68 -2.71
N PHE A 190 -23.69 8.09 -2.86
CA PHE A 190 -24.56 8.63 -1.79
C PHE A 190 -24.06 9.93 -1.13
N CYS A 191 -22.91 9.90 -0.44
CA CYS A 191 -22.24 11.07 0.13
C CYS A 191 -20.70 10.89 0.16
N PRO A 192 -19.91 11.97 0.30
CA PRO A 192 -18.45 11.92 0.31
C PRO A 192 -17.84 10.95 1.35
N ALA A 193 -18.54 10.69 2.46
CA ALA A 193 -18.05 9.82 3.51
C ALA A 193 -17.88 8.36 3.08
N LEU A 194 -18.70 7.83 2.17
CA LEU A 194 -18.58 6.44 1.73
C LEU A 194 -17.24 6.19 1.03
N ALA A 195 -16.89 7.05 0.06
CA ALA A 195 -15.63 6.94 -0.67
C ALA A 195 -14.40 7.05 0.25
N LYS A 196 -14.45 7.93 1.25
CA LYS A 196 -13.38 8.05 2.25
C LYS A 196 -13.30 6.84 3.16
N ALA A 197 -14.44 6.32 3.61
CA ALA A 197 -14.48 5.17 4.50
C ALA A 197 -13.96 3.89 3.82
N VAL A 198 -14.39 3.58 2.60
CA VAL A 198 -14.00 2.33 1.92
C VAL A 198 -12.49 2.21 1.70
N LYS A 199 -11.77 3.33 1.52
CA LYS A 199 -10.29 3.35 1.43
C LYS A 199 -9.58 2.92 2.71
N THR A 200 -10.30 2.86 3.83
CA THR A 200 -9.80 2.44 5.15
C THR A 200 -10.36 1.10 5.59
N MET A 201 -11.17 0.45 4.75
CA MET A 201 -11.88 -0.78 5.08
C MET A 201 -11.24 -1.97 4.37
N LYS A 202 -11.16 -3.09 5.09
CA LYS A 202 -10.81 -4.41 4.56
C LYS A 202 -12.04 -5.09 3.97
N LYS A 203 -11.81 -6.12 3.16
CA LYS A 203 -12.88 -6.93 2.57
C LYS A 203 -13.75 -7.57 3.65
N ALA A 204 -15.06 -7.58 3.43
CA ALA A 204 -16.09 -8.02 4.37
C ALA A 204 -16.13 -7.27 5.72
N GLU A 205 -15.39 -6.16 5.88
CA GLU A 205 -15.44 -5.28 7.05
C GLU A 205 -16.81 -4.59 7.11
N LYS A 206 -17.35 -4.49 8.33
CA LYS A 206 -18.57 -3.74 8.61
C LYS A 206 -18.30 -2.69 9.66
N VAL A 207 -18.72 -1.46 9.40
CA VAL A 207 -18.46 -0.29 10.24
C VAL A 207 -19.73 0.51 10.48
N LEU A 208 -19.73 1.27 11.57
CA LEU A 208 -20.66 2.37 11.82
C LEU A 208 -19.89 3.68 11.66
N LEU A 209 -20.33 4.51 10.73
CA LEU A 209 -19.77 5.85 10.50
C LEU A 209 -20.65 6.88 11.20
N THR A 210 -20.04 7.78 11.97
CA THR A 210 -20.66 9.05 12.38
C THR A 210 -20.09 10.14 11.48
N VAL A 211 -20.94 10.72 10.65
CA VAL A 211 -20.55 11.59 9.54
C VAL A 211 -21.10 13.00 9.79
N LYS A 212 -20.20 13.95 10.02
CA LYS A 212 -20.55 15.37 10.11
C LYS A 212 -21.03 15.92 8.75
N PRO A 213 -21.80 17.02 8.74
CA PRO A 213 -22.48 17.49 7.53
C PRO A 213 -21.55 17.74 6.34
N GLN A 214 -20.33 18.23 6.57
CA GLN A 214 -19.37 18.52 5.50
C GLN A 214 -18.94 17.28 4.69
N TYR A 215 -19.06 16.08 5.26
CA TYR A 215 -18.82 14.80 4.57
C TYR A 215 -20.13 14.05 4.24
N GLY A 216 -21.27 14.61 4.62
CA GLY A 216 -22.63 14.17 4.28
C GLY A 216 -23.23 15.02 3.16
N PHE A 217 -24.26 15.82 3.50
CA PHE A 217 -25.00 16.67 2.56
C PHE A 217 -24.88 18.18 2.83
N GLY A 218 -23.98 18.57 3.74
CA GLY A 218 -23.62 19.95 4.03
C GLY A 218 -24.78 20.81 4.52
N ASP A 219 -24.65 22.11 4.27
CA ASP A 219 -25.62 23.16 4.60
C ASP A 219 -26.91 23.10 3.76
N LYS A 220 -26.87 22.41 2.62
CA LYS A 220 -28.03 22.25 1.73
C LYS A 220 -28.93 21.09 2.15
N GLY A 221 -28.36 20.06 2.78
CA GLY A 221 -29.06 18.80 2.99
C GLY A 221 -29.39 18.11 1.66
N LYS A 222 -30.36 17.21 1.69
CA LYS A 222 -30.83 16.46 0.51
C LYS A 222 -32.36 16.35 0.55
N PRO A 223 -33.08 16.73 -0.52
CA PRO A 223 -34.52 16.48 -0.58
C PRO A 223 -34.80 14.98 -0.70
N ALA A 224 -36.00 14.55 -0.29
CA ALA A 224 -36.45 13.18 -0.53
C ALA A 224 -36.53 12.89 -2.03
N SER A 225 -36.10 11.71 -2.46
CA SER A 225 -36.09 11.30 -3.86
C SER A 225 -36.21 9.79 -3.97
N GLY A 226 -37.20 9.32 -4.74
CA GLY A 226 -37.48 7.88 -4.85
C GLY A 226 -37.74 7.25 -3.49
N ASP A 227 -36.98 6.20 -3.17
CA ASP A 227 -37.05 5.49 -1.90
C ASP A 227 -36.16 6.10 -0.80
N GLU A 228 -35.43 7.18 -1.12
CA GLU A 228 -34.56 7.85 -0.16
C GLU A 228 -35.27 9.02 0.53
N GLY A 229 -35.16 9.05 1.86
CA GLY A 229 -35.67 10.12 2.71
C GLY A 229 -34.92 11.44 2.55
N ALA A 230 -35.53 12.51 3.06
CA ALA A 230 -34.90 13.82 3.12
C ALA A 230 -33.84 13.86 4.22
N VAL A 231 -32.72 14.52 3.95
CA VAL A 231 -31.69 14.87 4.93
C VAL A 231 -31.76 16.38 5.18
N PRO A 232 -31.99 16.83 6.42
CA PRO A 232 -31.99 18.25 6.73
C PRO A 232 -30.63 18.92 6.48
N PRO A 233 -30.61 20.23 6.20
CA PRO A 233 -29.42 21.07 6.31
C PRO A 233 -28.62 20.81 7.59
N ASN A 234 -27.30 20.69 7.46
CA ASN A 234 -26.36 20.51 8.58
C ASN A 234 -26.63 19.27 9.45
N ALA A 235 -27.30 18.24 8.92
CA ALA A 235 -27.54 17.01 9.66
C ALA A 235 -26.30 16.10 9.70
N THR A 236 -26.03 15.54 10.88
CA THR A 236 -25.11 14.41 11.06
C THR A 236 -25.79 13.12 10.61
N LEU A 237 -25.03 12.21 10.01
CA LEU A 237 -25.51 10.89 9.61
C LEU A 237 -24.82 9.78 10.42
N HIS A 238 -25.59 8.74 10.74
CA HIS A 238 -25.07 7.46 11.19
C HIS A 238 -25.24 6.42 10.09
N ILE A 239 -24.14 5.97 9.51
CA ILE A 239 -24.14 5.06 8.34
C ILE A 239 -23.53 3.74 8.75
N THR A 240 -24.33 2.68 8.75
CA THR A 240 -23.79 1.31 8.79
C THR A 240 -23.34 0.95 7.39
N LEU A 241 -22.05 0.66 7.19
CA LEU A 241 -21.44 0.36 5.90
C LEU A 241 -20.73 -0.99 5.95
N GLU A 242 -20.97 -1.83 4.96
CA GLU A 242 -20.29 -3.12 4.76
C GLU A 242 -19.56 -3.08 3.40
N LEU A 243 -18.24 -3.22 3.42
CA LEU A 243 -17.44 -3.40 2.20
C LEU A 243 -17.46 -4.89 1.85
N VAL A 244 -18.26 -5.28 0.86
CA VAL A 244 -18.43 -6.70 0.50
C VAL A 244 -17.18 -7.22 -0.19
N SER A 245 -16.70 -6.49 -1.18
CA SER A 245 -15.49 -6.77 -1.98
C SER A 245 -15.21 -5.59 -2.89
N TRP A 246 -14.10 -5.60 -3.61
CA TRP A 246 -13.85 -4.67 -4.72
C TRP A 246 -13.16 -5.36 -5.88
N ARG A 247 -13.04 -4.66 -7.00
CA ARG A 247 -12.25 -5.04 -8.16
C ARG A 247 -11.18 -4.00 -8.37
N THR A 248 -9.93 -4.46 -8.41
CA THR A 248 -8.77 -3.59 -8.64
C THR A 248 -8.79 -3.06 -10.08
N VAL A 249 -8.70 -1.74 -10.24
CA VAL A 249 -8.63 -1.08 -11.54
C VAL A 249 -7.35 -0.28 -11.65
N SER A 250 -6.62 -0.48 -12.74
CA SER A 250 -5.35 0.19 -13.00
C SER A 250 -5.32 0.80 -14.41
N GLU A 251 -4.90 2.05 -14.50
CA GLU A 251 -4.52 2.72 -15.75
C GLU A 251 -3.11 2.24 -16.13
N LEU A 252 -2.97 1.66 -17.32
CA LEU A 252 -1.71 1.08 -17.82
C LEU A 252 -0.94 2.02 -18.75
N THR A 253 -1.50 3.20 -19.01
CA THR A 253 -0.90 4.25 -19.82
C THR A 253 -1.18 5.61 -19.17
N ASP A 254 -0.23 6.56 -19.32
CA ASP A 254 -0.34 7.90 -18.74
C ASP A 254 -1.54 8.69 -19.28
N ASP A 255 -1.99 8.37 -20.49
CA ASP A 255 -3.16 8.97 -21.15
C ASP A 255 -4.48 8.27 -20.83
N GLN A 256 -4.47 7.29 -19.91
CA GLN A 256 -5.63 6.54 -19.43
C GLN A 256 -6.39 5.76 -20.52
N LYS A 257 -5.74 5.48 -21.64
CA LYS A 257 -6.34 4.80 -22.80
C LYS A 257 -6.26 3.28 -22.76
N VAL A 258 -5.48 2.71 -21.84
CA VAL A 258 -5.50 1.29 -21.53
C VAL A 258 -5.82 1.11 -20.05
N ILE A 259 -6.99 0.54 -19.77
CA ILE A 259 -7.48 0.33 -18.41
C ILE A 259 -7.63 -1.17 -18.17
N LYS A 260 -7.06 -1.69 -17.09
CA LYS A 260 -7.20 -3.08 -16.66
C LYS A 260 -8.05 -3.16 -15.39
N LYS A 261 -9.05 -4.04 -15.41
CA LYS A 261 -9.92 -4.37 -14.28
C LYS A 261 -9.75 -5.85 -13.93
N ILE A 262 -9.27 -6.15 -12.73
CA ILE A 262 -9.05 -7.52 -12.28
C ILE A 262 -10.40 -8.14 -11.91
N LEU A 263 -10.73 -9.28 -12.54
CA LEU A 263 -11.91 -10.10 -12.22
C LEU A 263 -11.59 -11.21 -11.23
N LYS A 264 -10.37 -11.75 -11.30
CA LYS A 264 -9.86 -12.77 -10.40
C LYS A 264 -8.36 -12.52 -10.20
N GLU A 265 -7.95 -12.41 -8.94
CA GLU A 265 -6.54 -12.29 -8.59
C GLU A 265 -5.73 -13.52 -9.04
N GLY A 266 -4.51 -13.27 -9.47
CA GLY A 266 -3.52 -14.31 -9.76
C GLY A 266 -2.76 -14.75 -8.52
N GLU A 267 -1.91 -15.75 -8.70
CA GLU A 267 -1.07 -16.34 -7.67
C GLU A 267 0.38 -15.84 -7.77
N GLY A 268 1.03 -15.67 -6.62
CA GLY A 268 2.41 -15.21 -6.51
C GLY A 268 2.56 -13.70 -6.75
N ASP A 269 3.80 -13.22 -6.67
CA ASP A 269 4.14 -11.80 -6.87
C ASP A 269 4.92 -11.55 -8.17
N GLU A 270 5.24 -12.61 -8.90
CA GLU A 270 5.94 -12.51 -10.17
C GLU A 270 4.99 -12.16 -11.33
N ARG A 271 5.53 -11.38 -12.27
CA ARG A 271 4.88 -10.97 -13.51
C ARG A 271 5.81 -11.22 -14.72
N PRO A 272 5.28 -11.36 -15.94
CA PRO A 272 6.11 -11.44 -17.14
C PRO A 272 6.98 -10.19 -17.30
N ASN A 273 8.27 -10.34 -17.63
CA ASN A 273 9.14 -9.24 -18.03
C ASN A 273 9.11 -9.04 -19.56
N GLU A 274 9.81 -8.03 -20.05
CA GLU A 274 10.01 -7.81 -21.49
C GLU A 274 10.68 -9.04 -22.12
N GLY A 275 10.20 -9.48 -23.29
CA GLY A 275 10.68 -10.68 -23.99
C GLY A 275 10.19 -12.01 -23.42
N ALA A 276 9.47 -12.02 -22.29
CA ALA A 276 8.92 -13.22 -21.68
C ALA A 276 8.02 -14.00 -22.65
N PHE A 277 8.09 -15.33 -22.56
CA PHE A 277 7.15 -16.20 -23.27
C PHE A 277 5.90 -16.40 -22.41
N VAL A 278 4.76 -15.88 -22.86
CA VAL A 278 3.50 -15.91 -22.12
C VAL A 278 2.50 -16.82 -22.80
N THR A 279 1.61 -17.40 -22.01
CA THR A 279 0.54 -18.28 -22.46
C THR A 279 -0.78 -17.78 -21.86
N VAL A 280 -1.74 -17.43 -22.71
CA VAL A 280 -2.99 -16.75 -22.32
C VAL A 280 -4.21 -17.39 -22.97
N LYS A 281 -5.38 -17.17 -22.35
CA LYS A 281 -6.68 -17.30 -23.03
C LYS A 281 -7.28 -15.92 -23.22
N LEU A 282 -7.89 -15.68 -24.37
CA LEU A 282 -8.31 -14.34 -24.79
C LEU A 282 -9.70 -14.38 -25.40
N ILE A 283 -10.56 -13.46 -24.99
CA ILE A 283 -11.81 -13.13 -25.69
C ILE A 283 -11.80 -11.63 -25.99
N GLY A 284 -11.76 -11.27 -27.27
CA GLY A 284 -11.85 -9.88 -27.73
C GLY A 284 -13.27 -9.53 -28.16
N LYS A 285 -13.83 -8.46 -27.59
CA LYS A 285 -15.18 -7.96 -27.85
C LYS A 285 -15.17 -6.49 -28.26
N LEU A 286 -16.10 -6.12 -29.13
CA LEU A 286 -16.44 -4.73 -29.41
C LEU A 286 -17.32 -4.15 -28.29
N GLN A 287 -17.52 -2.84 -28.29
CA GLN A 287 -18.36 -2.14 -27.31
C GLN A 287 -19.82 -2.63 -27.28
N ASP A 288 -20.33 -3.14 -28.40
CA ASP A 288 -21.67 -3.75 -28.50
C ASP A 288 -21.73 -5.18 -27.94
N GLY A 289 -20.61 -5.70 -27.42
CA GLY A 289 -20.48 -7.05 -26.88
C GLY A 289 -20.16 -8.12 -27.93
N LYS A 290 -20.07 -7.77 -29.22
CA LYS A 290 -19.77 -8.73 -30.29
C LYS A 290 -18.34 -9.24 -30.17
N GLU A 291 -18.19 -10.56 -30.02
CA GLU A 291 -16.89 -11.24 -30.05
C GLU A 291 -16.29 -11.18 -31.46
N PHE A 292 -15.07 -10.65 -31.57
CA PHE A 292 -14.30 -10.65 -32.80
C PHE A 292 -13.13 -11.65 -32.76
N LEU A 293 -12.71 -12.04 -31.55
CA LEU A 293 -11.61 -12.96 -31.30
C LEU A 293 -11.91 -13.85 -30.11
N LYS A 294 -11.56 -15.14 -30.20
CA LYS A 294 -11.60 -16.08 -29.09
C LYS A 294 -10.49 -17.12 -29.26
N LYS A 295 -9.50 -17.11 -28.38
CA LYS A 295 -8.34 -18.02 -28.45
C LYS A 295 -8.12 -18.74 -27.12
N GLY A 296 -7.86 -20.05 -27.19
CA GLY A 296 -7.52 -20.86 -26.02
C GLY A 296 -8.71 -21.25 -25.13
N HIS A 297 -9.95 -21.06 -25.61
CA HIS A 297 -11.19 -21.37 -24.87
C HIS A 297 -11.95 -22.58 -25.44
N ALA A 298 -11.58 -23.10 -26.62
CA ALA A 298 -12.22 -24.29 -27.16
C ALA A 298 -11.65 -25.57 -26.53
N GLY A 299 -12.50 -26.58 -26.29
CA GLY A 299 -12.05 -27.86 -25.73
C GLY A 299 -11.04 -28.55 -26.66
N GLY A 300 -9.79 -28.67 -26.19
CA GLY A 300 -8.68 -29.26 -26.95
C GLY A 300 -7.84 -28.25 -27.76
N GLU A 301 -8.15 -26.95 -27.70
CA GLU A 301 -7.31 -25.90 -28.30
C GLU A 301 -6.16 -25.55 -27.36
N GLU A 302 -4.95 -25.43 -27.91
CA GLU A 302 -3.80 -24.96 -27.13
C GLU A 302 -4.00 -23.48 -26.76
N PRO A 303 -3.72 -23.08 -25.50
CA PRO A 303 -3.69 -21.68 -25.12
C PRO A 303 -2.80 -20.84 -26.05
N PHE A 304 -3.18 -19.59 -26.29
CA PHE A 304 -2.44 -18.72 -27.20
C PHE A 304 -1.14 -18.27 -26.55
N ALA A 305 -0.01 -18.48 -27.23
CA ALA A 305 1.30 -18.10 -26.74
C ALA A 305 1.95 -17.04 -27.63
N PHE A 306 2.62 -16.07 -26.99
CA PHE A 306 3.37 -15.01 -27.67
C PHE A 306 4.53 -14.54 -26.79
N LYS A 307 5.46 -13.78 -27.37
CA LYS A 307 6.51 -13.07 -26.62
C LYS A 307 6.10 -11.62 -26.38
N THR A 308 6.20 -11.17 -25.14
CA THR A 308 5.99 -9.76 -24.77
C THR A 308 7.06 -8.87 -25.40
N ASP A 309 6.73 -7.61 -25.68
CA ASP A 309 7.63 -6.63 -26.29
C ASP A 309 8.22 -7.07 -27.65
N LYS A 310 7.45 -7.81 -28.45
CA LYS A 310 7.87 -8.26 -29.80
C LYS A 310 6.83 -7.96 -30.88
N GLU A 311 5.92 -7.03 -30.60
CA GLU A 311 4.84 -6.58 -31.50
C GLU A 311 4.01 -7.74 -32.08
N GLN A 312 3.90 -8.86 -31.35
CA GLN A 312 3.15 -10.05 -31.79
C GLN A 312 1.65 -9.91 -31.54
N VAL A 313 1.26 -8.96 -30.70
CA VAL A 313 -0.11 -8.59 -30.37
C VAL A 313 -0.24 -7.07 -30.37
N ILE A 314 -1.48 -6.57 -30.32
CA ILE A 314 -1.74 -5.14 -30.16
C ILE A 314 -1.09 -4.62 -28.87
N GLU A 315 -0.61 -3.38 -28.91
CA GLU A 315 0.18 -2.79 -27.83
C GLU A 315 -0.54 -2.81 -26.48
N GLY A 316 -1.84 -2.51 -26.44
CA GLY A 316 -2.63 -2.53 -25.21
C GLY A 316 -2.72 -3.93 -24.58
N LEU A 317 -2.69 -4.99 -25.39
CA LEU A 317 -2.68 -6.37 -24.87
C LEU A 317 -1.32 -6.73 -24.30
N ASP A 318 -0.24 -6.33 -24.97
CA ASP A 318 1.13 -6.55 -24.52
C ASP A 318 1.37 -5.87 -23.16
N ARG A 319 1.04 -4.57 -23.07
CA ARG A 319 1.09 -3.77 -21.85
C ARG A 319 0.24 -4.34 -20.73
N ALA A 320 -0.92 -4.91 -21.05
CA ALA A 320 -1.75 -5.55 -20.03
C ALA A 320 -1.10 -6.81 -19.46
N VAL A 321 -0.65 -7.72 -20.31
CA VAL A 321 -0.17 -9.04 -19.88
C VAL A 321 1.09 -8.94 -19.02
N VAL A 322 2.00 -7.99 -19.27
CA VAL A 322 3.18 -7.78 -18.42
C VAL A 322 2.85 -7.33 -16.99
N THR A 323 1.63 -6.81 -16.75
CA THR A 323 1.17 -6.44 -15.40
C THR A 323 0.43 -7.56 -14.68
N MET A 324 0.15 -8.68 -15.35
CA MET A 324 -0.69 -9.75 -14.82
C MET A 324 0.12 -10.76 -14.01
N LYS A 325 -0.50 -11.29 -12.96
CA LYS A 325 -0.01 -12.45 -12.20
C LYS A 325 -0.48 -13.76 -12.84
N LYS A 326 0.24 -14.85 -12.60
CA LYS A 326 -0.17 -16.17 -13.10
C LYS A 326 -1.55 -16.55 -12.56
N GLY A 327 -2.47 -16.95 -13.41
CA GLY A 327 -3.85 -17.30 -13.07
C GLY A 327 -4.80 -16.10 -12.92
N GLU A 328 -4.30 -14.87 -13.08
CA GLU A 328 -5.12 -13.65 -13.07
C GLU A 328 -6.11 -13.67 -14.25
N ILE A 329 -7.35 -13.28 -13.98
CA ILE A 329 -8.35 -13.00 -15.00
C ILE A 329 -8.69 -11.53 -14.94
N ALA A 330 -8.55 -10.82 -16.06
CA ALA A 330 -8.81 -9.38 -16.13
C ALA A 330 -9.59 -9.00 -17.39
N VAL A 331 -10.33 -7.90 -17.29
CA VAL A 331 -10.89 -7.20 -18.44
C VAL A 331 -10.01 -5.99 -18.73
N VAL A 332 -9.60 -5.84 -19.99
CA VAL A 332 -8.78 -4.73 -20.46
C VAL A 332 -9.56 -3.94 -21.50
N ILE A 333 -9.71 -2.65 -21.26
CA ILE A 333 -10.32 -1.69 -22.16
C ILE A 333 -9.19 -0.97 -22.88
N ILE A 334 -9.16 -1.07 -24.22
CA ILE A 334 -8.06 -0.61 -25.05
C ILE A 334 -8.62 0.40 -26.06
N ALA A 335 -8.19 1.65 -25.97
CA ALA A 335 -8.51 2.67 -26.97
C ALA A 335 -7.85 2.33 -28.32
N PRO A 336 -8.37 2.87 -29.45
CA PRO A 336 -7.92 2.46 -30.77
C PRO A 336 -6.43 2.63 -31.03
N GLU A 337 -5.79 3.65 -30.44
CA GLU A 337 -4.36 3.95 -30.60
C GLU A 337 -3.45 2.83 -30.09
N TYR A 338 -3.92 2.08 -29.09
CA TYR A 338 -3.25 0.91 -28.52
C TYR A 338 -3.82 -0.42 -29.07
N GLY A 339 -4.77 -0.34 -30.00
CA GLY A 339 -5.48 -1.46 -30.62
C GLY A 339 -5.16 -1.60 -32.11
N PHE A 340 -6.20 -1.57 -32.94
CA PHE A 340 -6.07 -1.67 -34.42
C PHE A 340 -6.02 -0.30 -35.13
N GLY A 341 -6.06 0.80 -34.38
CA GLY A 341 -5.94 2.16 -34.90
C GLY A 341 -7.07 2.56 -35.84
N SER A 342 -6.71 3.34 -36.86
CA SER A 342 -7.63 3.91 -37.86
C SER A 342 -7.91 3.00 -39.05
N SER A 343 -7.48 1.74 -39.01
CA SER A 343 -7.69 0.77 -40.07
C SER A 343 -8.67 -0.31 -39.63
N GLU A 344 -9.40 -0.85 -40.60
CA GLU A 344 -10.21 -2.04 -40.38
C GLU A 344 -9.30 -3.25 -40.15
N SER A 345 -9.70 -4.14 -39.24
CA SER A 345 -8.96 -5.36 -38.94
C SER A 345 -9.87 -6.59 -39.05
N GLN A 346 -9.54 -7.48 -39.99
CA GLN A 346 -10.24 -8.77 -40.12
C GLN A 346 -9.74 -9.71 -39.02
N GLN A 347 -10.62 -10.05 -38.08
CA GLN A 347 -10.36 -11.04 -37.04
C GLN A 347 -11.10 -12.35 -37.35
N GLU A 348 -10.85 -13.37 -36.54
CA GLU A 348 -11.35 -14.72 -36.76
C GLU A 348 -12.89 -14.79 -36.78
N LEU A 349 -13.55 -14.08 -35.86
CA LEU A 349 -15.01 -14.16 -35.69
C LEU A 349 -15.74 -12.98 -36.32
N ALA A 350 -15.09 -11.82 -36.43
CA ALA A 350 -15.69 -10.62 -36.98
C ALA A 350 -14.65 -9.62 -37.48
N VAL A 351 -15.13 -8.66 -38.28
CA VAL A 351 -14.36 -7.46 -38.63
C VAL A 351 -14.43 -6.47 -37.47
N VAL A 352 -13.27 -5.91 -37.11
CA VAL A 352 -13.15 -4.78 -36.20
C VAL A 352 -13.08 -3.48 -37.02
N PRO A 353 -14.06 -2.57 -36.87
CA PRO A 353 -14.05 -1.29 -37.59
C PRO A 353 -12.87 -0.38 -37.17
N PRO A 354 -12.46 0.57 -38.03
CA PRO A 354 -11.54 1.65 -37.66
C PRO A 354 -11.96 2.38 -36.38
N ASN A 355 -10.99 2.82 -35.59
CA ASN A 355 -11.18 3.62 -34.38
C ASN A 355 -12.09 2.96 -33.32
N SER A 356 -12.07 1.63 -33.24
CA SER A 356 -12.87 0.88 -32.24
C SER A 356 -12.14 0.75 -30.91
N THR A 357 -12.83 1.07 -29.80
CA THR A 357 -12.41 0.67 -28.46
C THR A 357 -12.66 -0.83 -28.28
N LEU A 358 -11.66 -1.54 -27.77
CA LEU A 358 -11.67 -3.00 -27.64
C LEU A 358 -11.80 -3.40 -26.18
N TYR A 359 -12.51 -4.49 -25.92
CA TYR A 359 -12.68 -5.09 -24.60
C TYR A 359 -12.11 -6.50 -24.64
N TYR A 360 -11.02 -6.74 -23.93
CA TYR A 360 -10.37 -8.04 -23.85
C TYR A 360 -10.59 -8.66 -22.48
N GLU A 361 -11.17 -9.86 -22.44
CA GLU A 361 -11.08 -10.74 -21.27
C GLU A 361 -9.84 -11.62 -21.43
N ILE A 362 -8.93 -11.57 -20.47
CA ILE A 362 -7.62 -12.23 -20.51
C ILE A 362 -7.48 -13.12 -19.28
N GLU A 363 -7.09 -14.38 -19.49
CA GLU A 363 -6.57 -15.26 -18.43
C GLU A 363 -5.09 -15.51 -18.69
N LEU A 364 -4.20 -15.09 -17.78
CA LEU A 364 -2.77 -15.43 -17.86
C LEU A 364 -2.55 -16.84 -17.32
N VAL A 365 -2.37 -17.83 -18.20
CA VAL A 365 -2.24 -19.24 -17.81
C VAL A 365 -0.86 -19.54 -17.24
N SER A 366 0.18 -19.09 -17.92
CA SER A 366 1.58 -19.26 -17.51
C SER A 366 2.51 -18.30 -18.23
N PHE A 367 3.72 -18.14 -17.71
CA PHE A 367 4.78 -17.40 -18.38
C PHE A 367 6.16 -17.97 -18.02
N VAL A 368 7.14 -17.70 -18.88
CA VAL A 368 8.56 -17.94 -18.66
C VAL A 368 9.27 -16.61 -18.91
N LYS A 369 9.85 -16.02 -17.86
CA LYS A 369 10.60 -14.76 -17.98
C LYS A 369 11.77 -14.92 -18.94
N ASP A 370 12.06 -13.86 -19.70
CA ASP A 370 13.29 -13.83 -20.49
C ASP A 370 14.48 -13.69 -19.54
N LYS A 371 15.59 -14.37 -19.89
CA LYS A 371 16.82 -14.32 -19.10
C LYS A 371 17.61 -13.08 -19.50
N GLU A 372 17.90 -12.21 -18.54
CA GLU A 372 18.71 -11.03 -18.80
C GLU A 372 20.15 -11.44 -19.18
N SER A 373 20.78 -10.67 -20.07
CA SER A 373 22.09 -11.02 -20.65
C SER A 373 23.21 -11.22 -19.61
N TRP A 374 23.07 -10.70 -18.38
CA TRP A 374 24.04 -10.89 -17.31
C TRP A 374 23.92 -12.26 -16.62
N ASP A 375 22.74 -12.86 -16.55
CA ASP A 375 22.52 -14.22 -16.03
C ASP A 375 23.25 -15.27 -16.87
N MET A 376 23.32 -15.04 -18.19
CA MET A 376 24.07 -15.91 -19.11
C MET A 376 25.58 -15.84 -18.89
N ASN A 377 26.12 -14.69 -18.46
CA ASN A 377 27.55 -14.58 -18.15
C ASN A 377 27.90 -15.33 -16.86
N THR A 378 27.00 -15.32 -15.87
CA THR A 378 27.17 -16.07 -14.61
C THR A 378 27.08 -17.58 -14.84
N LEU A 379 26.11 -18.05 -15.64
CA LEU A 379 26.03 -19.47 -16.01
C LEU A 379 27.21 -19.93 -16.86
N ASN A 380 27.66 -19.14 -17.84
CA ASN A 380 28.86 -19.45 -18.62
C ASN A 380 30.12 -19.51 -17.73
N LYS A 381 30.25 -18.62 -16.73
CA LYS A 381 31.34 -18.66 -15.75
C LYS A 381 31.26 -19.90 -14.85
N MET A 382 30.06 -20.30 -14.41
CA MET A 382 29.87 -21.53 -13.62
C MET A 382 30.13 -22.79 -14.45
N GLU A 383 29.65 -22.87 -15.70
CA GLU A 383 29.92 -23.98 -16.60
C GLU A 383 31.41 -24.08 -16.97
N ALA A 384 32.10 -22.94 -17.11
CA ALA A 384 33.55 -22.90 -17.28
C ALA A 384 34.28 -23.42 -16.04
N ALA A 385 33.85 -23.04 -14.83
CA ALA A 385 34.43 -23.53 -13.57
C ALA A 385 34.16 -25.03 -13.32
N VAL A 386 33.06 -25.58 -13.84
CA VAL A 386 32.78 -27.03 -13.78
C VAL A 386 33.58 -27.82 -14.83
N LYS A 387 33.90 -27.21 -15.99
CA LYS A 387 34.79 -27.82 -16.99
C LYS A 387 36.26 -27.74 -16.62
N GLU A 388 36.68 -26.74 -15.86
CA GLU A 388 38.02 -26.66 -15.26
C GLU A 388 38.04 -27.34 -13.88
N GLY A 389 37.95 -28.68 -13.90
CA GLY A 389 38.23 -29.49 -12.71
C GLY A 389 39.66 -29.24 -12.19
N PRO A 390 39.93 -29.52 -10.89
CA PRO A 390 41.19 -29.16 -10.26
C PRO A 390 42.37 -29.87 -10.93
N VAL A 391 43.35 -29.09 -11.40
CA VAL A 391 44.67 -29.62 -11.79
C VAL A 391 45.32 -30.21 -10.53
N PRO A 392 45.69 -31.51 -10.51
CA PRO A 392 46.32 -32.08 -9.34
C PRO A 392 47.70 -31.43 -9.14
N SER A 393 47.90 -30.85 -7.96
CA SER A 393 49.17 -30.29 -7.52
C SER A 393 50.23 -31.41 -7.47
N ALA A 394 51.22 -31.34 -8.36
CA ALA A 394 52.39 -32.21 -8.30
C ALA A 394 53.20 -31.84 -7.05
N GLY A 395 53.28 -32.80 -6.12
CA GLY A 395 54.08 -32.71 -4.91
C GLY A 395 55.56 -32.51 -5.22
N THR A 396 56.15 -31.64 -4.42
CA THR A 396 57.59 -31.40 -4.31
C THR A 396 58.33 -32.68 -3.88
N ASP A 397 59.40 -33.03 -4.57
CA ASP A 397 60.62 -33.54 -3.91
C ASP A 397 61.86 -33.21 -4.76
N ASN A 398 62.82 -32.58 -4.09
CA ASN A 398 64.09 -32.04 -4.58
C ASN A 398 65.23 -33.07 -4.35
N PRO A 399 66.50 -32.80 -4.71
CA PRO A 399 67.22 -33.41 -5.81
C PRO A 399 68.28 -34.42 -5.36
N SER A 400 68.72 -35.31 -6.26
CA SER A 400 69.97 -36.06 -6.08
C SER A 400 70.60 -36.37 -7.43
N ALA A 401 71.52 -35.49 -7.79
CA ALA A 401 72.82 -35.69 -8.44
C ALA A 401 73.04 -36.81 -9.47
N GLN A 402 73.87 -36.41 -10.44
CA GLN A 402 74.85 -37.18 -11.21
C GLN A 402 74.46 -37.58 -12.64
N VAL A 403 75.28 -37.42 -13.69
CA VAL A 403 76.52 -36.69 -13.97
C VAL A 403 76.86 -37.08 -15.44
N TRP A 404 77.08 -36.08 -16.32
CA TRP A 404 77.95 -36.07 -17.51
C TRP A 404 77.72 -37.07 -18.68
N ARG A 405 77.51 -36.56 -19.91
CA ARG A 405 78.53 -36.17 -20.93
C ARG A 405 77.96 -36.26 -22.36
N THR A 406 78.04 -35.10 -23.03
CA THR A 406 78.33 -34.72 -24.43
C THR A 406 78.61 -35.77 -25.55
N PRO A 407 78.54 -35.34 -26.84
CA PRO A 407 77.88 -36.06 -27.95
C PRO A 407 78.81 -36.59 -29.07
N GLY A 408 78.20 -37.24 -30.07
CA GLY A 408 78.76 -37.71 -31.35
C GLY A 408 78.48 -39.22 -31.50
N ASP A 409 77.82 -39.73 -32.54
CA ASP A 409 77.74 -39.35 -33.96
C ASP A 409 76.30 -39.28 -34.52
#